data_AF-A0AAD7KCU2-F1
#
_entry.id   AF-A0AAD7KCU2-F1
#
_cell.length_a   1.000
_cell.length_b   1.000
_cell.length_c   1.000
_cell.angle_alpha   90.00
_cell.angle_beta   90.00
_cell.angle_gamma   90.00
#
_symmetry.space_group_name_H-M   'P 1'
#
loop_
_entity.id
_entity.type
_entity.pdbx_description
1 polymer ?
#
loop_
_entity_poly.entity_id
_entity_poly.type
_entity_poly.pdbx_seq_one_letter_code
_entity_poly.pdbx_strand_id
1 'polypeptide(L)'
;MDLSLSLLPVGKPYLEALEQALIGGVTIVQIREKVADTAEFLQIAQESKALCDRYNVPLLVNDRIDIALAINAHGVHLGQSDMPVDIARKLMPKGSIIGISCNSLDDVRRARQSKADYVGLGAVWDTQTKKLTSPPIGVRGLGVLLEALDGSDIPATRLLHGSVSSTSHALDGVAVVSDIVASPNPETAARRLKSIFKACKRCILDSSAPTSVWSRGEILDNVTTIMDGVRNLNPLVHQMTNNVVSTQSANITLAVGASPIMATAPEEMSDLSKLSNGLLVNIGTLVSGSVQGMLRGGYFVNAAKNPVVLDPVGVGASDFRKASVNELLNAWQPTVIKGNAGELAALAGSGEATSKGVDRQLARKERCIVVLTGETDYVSDGKRVLMLKNGHPLLGKITGSGCMLGSVITAYCAAANALESDDDEHEGKLTRGGDFLSAAVGA
;
A
#
# COMPACT_ATOMS: atom_id res chain seq x y z
N MET A 1 14.38 2.08 12.70
CA MET A 1 14.19 3.54 12.79
C MET A 1 15.48 4.20 12.35
N ASP A 2 15.42 5.19 11.47
CA ASP A 2 16.58 6.01 11.07
C ASP A 2 16.47 7.35 11.82
N LEU A 3 17.53 7.77 12.52
CA LEU A 3 17.52 8.89 13.47
C LEU A 3 18.34 10.05 12.94
N SER A 4 17.72 11.23 12.80
CA SER A 4 18.39 12.48 12.44
C SER A 4 18.12 13.54 13.50
N LEU A 5 19.19 14.09 14.09
CA LEU A 5 19.11 15.07 15.19
C LEU A 5 18.35 16.36 14.81
N SER A 6 18.31 16.70 13.52
CA SER A 6 17.63 17.88 13.00
C SER A 6 16.10 17.81 13.01
N LEU A 7 15.51 16.66 13.34
CA LEU A 7 14.06 16.43 13.30
C LEU A 7 13.40 16.32 14.68
N LEU A 8 14.14 16.57 15.76
CA LEU A 8 13.61 16.48 17.12
C LEU A 8 12.66 17.66 17.42
N PRO A 9 11.51 17.41 18.09
CA PRO A 9 10.64 18.46 18.59
C PRO A 9 11.38 19.39 19.56
N VAL A 10 11.05 20.67 19.54
CA VAL A 10 11.62 21.67 20.46
C VAL A 10 11.43 21.23 21.91
N GLY A 11 12.53 21.15 22.67
CA GLY A 11 12.52 20.85 24.10
C GLY A 11 12.50 19.36 24.47
N LYS A 12 12.52 18.42 23.50
CA LYS A 12 12.67 16.99 23.80
C LYS A 12 14.10 16.50 23.57
N PRO A 13 14.79 15.97 24.61
CA PRO A 13 16.10 15.36 24.47
C PRO A 13 16.08 14.16 23.52
N TYR A 14 17.12 14.04 22.68
CA TYR A 14 17.30 12.95 21.72
C TYR A 14 17.15 11.55 22.34
N LEU A 15 17.85 11.30 23.45
CA LEU A 15 17.84 10.00 24.11
C LEU A 15 16.47 9.64 24.70
N GLU A 16 15.69 10.63 25.15
CA GLU A 16 14.34 10.41 25.65
C GLU A 16 13.42 9.96 24.52
N ALA A 17 13.51 10.59 23.34
CA ALA A 17 12.74 10.19 22.17
C ALA A 17 13.10 8.77 21.69
N LEU A 18 14.41 8.43 21.71
CA LEU A 18 14.88 7.08 21.40
C LEU A 18 14.36 6.05 22.41
N GLU A 19 14.43 6.34 23.72
CA GLU A 19 13.93 5.44 24.75
C GLU A 19 12.42 5.21 24.61
N GLN A 20 11.64 6.27 24.38
CA GLN A 20 10.21 6.17 24.12
C GLN A 20 9.91 5.31 22.88
N ALA A 21 10.70 5.46 21.80
CA ALA A 21 10.56 4.62 20.61
C ALA A 21 10.86 3.13 20.88
N LEU A 22 11.87 2.84 21.69
CA LEU A 22 12.21 1.47 22.12
C LEU A 22 11.06 0.85 22.95
N ILE A 23 10.52 1.59 23.92
CA ILE A 23 9.35 1.19 24.72
C ILE A 23 8.13 0.93 23.82
N GLY A 24 7.93 1.76 22.80
CA GLY A 24 6.85 1.60 21.81
C GLY A 24 7.03 0.37 20.90
N GLY A 25 8.20 -0.27 20.90
CA GLY A 25 8.45 -1.56 20.26
C GLY A 25 9.25 -1.51 18.98
N VAL A 26 10.11 -0.51 18.79
CA VAL A 26 11.15 -0.52 17.76
C VAL A 26 12.08 -1.73 17.95
N THR A 27 12.34 -2.47 16.88
CA THR A 27 13.14 -3.71 16.91
C THR A 27 14.54 -3.56 16.30
N ILE A 28 14.84 -2.45 15.64
CA ILE A 28 16.17 -2.12 15.12
C ILE A 28 16.33 -0.60 15.01
N VAL A 29 17.48 -0.09 15.44
CA VAL A 29 17.81 1.34 15.42
C VAL A 29 18.99 1.56 14.50
N GLN A 30 18.91 2.56 13.64
CA GLN A 30 19.99 3.06 12.81
C GLN A 30 20.24 4.53 13.17
N ILE A 31 21.46 4.86 13.56
CA ILE A 31 21.86 6.25 13.80
C ILE A 31 22.44 6.85 12.52
N ARG A 32 22.00 8.07 12.21
CA ARG A 32 22.38 8.76 10.99
C ARG A 32 22.67 10.23 11.27
N GLU A 33 23.94 10.51 11.45
CA GLU A 33 24.44 11.87 11.59
C GLU A 33 25.29 12.26 10.38
N LYS A 34 25.04 13.44 9.81
CA LYS A 34 25.69 13.92 8.57
C LYS A 34 26.41 15.25 8.72
N VAL A 35 26.14 15.98 9.80
CA VAL A 35 26.62 17.35 10.00
C VAL A 35 27.56 17.43 11.20
N ALA A 36 27.27 16.68 12.27
CA ALA A 36 28.10 16.71 13.47
C ALA A 36 29.54 16.25 13.21
N ASP A 37 30.46 16.81 13.99
CA ASP A 37 31.85 16.39 13.97
C ASP A 37 32.00 14.96 14.49
N THR A 38 33.09 14.30 14.10
CA THR A 38 33.32 12.87 14.43
C THR A 38 33.30 12.60 15.94
N ALA A 39 33.85 13.50 16.76
CA ALA A 39 33.88 13.34 18.21
C ALA A 39 32.47 13.45 18.83
N GLU A 40 31.67 14.42 18.37
CA GLU A 40 30.29 14.59 18.78
C GLU A 40 29.44 13.40 18.36
N PHE A 41 29.57 12.96 17.11
CA PHE A 41 28.84 11.79 16.62
C PHE A 41 29.23 10.52 17.39
N LEU A 42 30.51 10.34 17.72
CA LEU A 42 30.96 9.21 18.52
C LEU A 42 30.31 9.19 19.90
N GLN A 43 30.21 10.33 20.58
CA GLN A 43 29.55 10.45 21.88
C GLN A 43 28.07 10.06 21.78
N ILE A 44 27.35 10.65 20.83
CA ILE A 44 25.92 10.36 20.60
C ILE A 44 25.70 8.88 20.29
N ALA A 45 26.59 8.30 19.47
CA ALA A 45 26.54 6.90 19.10
C ALA A 45 26.77 5.96 20.29
N GLN A 46 27.72 6.29 21.19
CA GLN A 46 27.98 5.54 22.43
C GLN A 46 26.77 5.56 23.36
N GLU A 47 26.19 6.74 23.61
CA GLU A 47 25.00 6.88 24.46
C GLU A 47 23.80 6.13 23.87
N SER A 48 23.61 6.22 22.54
CA SER A 48 22.56 5.47 21.82
C SER A 48 22.75 3.96 21.91
N LYS A 49 24.00 3.48 21.79
CA LYS A 49 24.34 2.05 21.88
C LYS A 49 24.04 1.51 23.26
N ALA A 50 24.51 2.20 24.30
CA ALA A 50 24.24 1.83 25.69
C ALA A 50 22.73 1.76 25.96
N LEU A 51 21.96 2.73 25.47
CA LEU A 51 20.51 2.72 25.57
C LEU A 51 19.88 1.52 24.85
N CYS A 52 20.23 1.27 23.58
CA CYS A 52 19.68 0.15 22.81
C CYS A 52 20.03 -1.22 23.42
N ASP A 53 21.22 -1.38 23.99
CA ASP A 53 21.65 -2.62 24.65
C ASP A 53 20.79 -2.95 25.86
N ARG A 54 20.38 -1.95 26.66
CA ARG A 54 19.47 -2.14 27.80
C ARG A 54 18.12 -2.75 27.38
N TYR A 55 17.67 -2.47 26.16
CA TYR A 55 16.42 -2.99 25.59
C TYR A 55 16.64 -4.20 24.66
N ASN A 56 17.88 -4.69 24.53
CA ASN A 56 18.26 -5.77 23.62
C ASN A 56 17.85 -5.52 22.15
N VAL A 57 18.02 -4.28 21.69
CA VAL A 57 17.72 -3.85 20.32
C VAL A 57 19.02 -3.57 19.57
N PRO A 58 19.24 -4.17 18.38
CA PRO A 58 20.45 -3.90 17.61
C PRO A 58 20.51 -2.45 17.12
N LEU A 59 21.71 -1.87 17.26
CA LEU A 59 22.09 -0.55 16.74
C LEU A 59 23.00 -0.69 15.53
N LEU A 60 22.63 -0.05 14.43
CA LEU A 60 23.41 0.09 13.20
C LEU A 60 23.88 1.53 13.02
N VAL A 61 25.04 1.71 12.39
CA VAL A 61 25.58 3.03 12.04
C VAL A 61 25.46 3.27 10.53
N ASN A 62 24.94 4.42 10.14
CA ASN A 62 24.85 4.82 8.73
C ASN A 62 26.22 5.29 8.21
N ASP A 63 26.67 4.72 7.09
CA ASP A 63 27.87 5.07 6.28
C ASP A 63 29.25 4.94 6.99
N ARG A 64 29.32 5.26 8.29
CA ARG A 64 30.56 5.42 9.09
C ARG A 64 30.98 4.12 9.78
N ILE A 65 31.73 3.28 9.06
CA ILE A 65 32.31 2.02 9.57
C ILE A 65 33.28 2.26 10.74
N ASP A 66 34.05 3.34 10.70
CA ASP A 66 34.96 3.73 11.77
C ASP A 66 34.24 3.97 13.11
N ILE A 67 33.12 4.70 13.09
CA ILE A 67 32.27 4.91 14.27
C ILE A 67 31.65 3.59 14.72
N ALA A 68 31.17 2.76 13.79
CA ALA A 68 30.60 1.46 14.11
C ALA A 68 31.60 0.55 14.85
N LEU A 69 32.86 0.53 14.40
CA LEU A 69 33.95 -0.20 15.06
C LEU A 69 34.27 0.40 16.43
N ALA A 70 34.37 1.73 16.53
CA ALA A 70 34.74 2.42 17.77
C ALA A 70 33.75 2.17 18.92
N ILE A 71 32.46 2.00 18.63
CA ILE A 71 31.41 1.74 19.63
C ILE A 71 31.02 0.26 19.73
N ASN A 72 31.67 -0.62 18.97
CA ASN A 72 31.26 -2.02 18.81
C ASN A 72 29.76 -2.16 18.46
N ALA A 73 29.33 -1.43 17.44
CA ALA A 73 27.96 -1.47 16.93
C ALA A 73 27.63 -2.87 16.38
N HIS A 74 26.33 -3.19 16.32
CA HIS A 74 25.88 -4.48 15.78
C HIS A 74 26.06 -4.56 14.26
N GLY A 75 26.23 -3.42 13.59
CA GLY A 75 26.40 -3.39 12.15
C GLY A 75 26.39 -2.00 11.54
N VAL A 76 26.31 -1.97 10.21
CA VAL A 76 26.26 -0.75 9.41
C VAL A 76 25.20 -0.82 8.32
N HIS A 77 24.71 0.34 7.90
CA HIS A 77 23.93 0.48 6.68
C HIS A 77 24.68 1.38 5.69
N LEU A 78 24.78 0.95 4.45
CA LEU A 78 25.59 1.58 3.41
C LEU A 78 24.72 2.04 2.23
N GLY A 79 25.02 3.22 1.69
CA GLY A 79 24.52 3.72 0.43
C GLY A 79 25.32 3.19 -0.77
N GLN A 80 24.82 3.46 -1.98
CA GLN A 80 25.45 3.02 -3.23
C GLN A 80 26.80 3.72 -3.53
N SER A 81 27.03 4.89 -2.93
CA SER A 81 28.27 5.66 -3.07
C SER A 81 29.29 5.41 -1.95
N ASP A 82 28.90 4.61 -0.95
CA ASP A 82 29.73 4.39 0.24
C ASP A 82 30.64 3.17 0.03
N MET A 83 31.26 2.69 1.10
CA MET A 83 32.13 1.52 1.01
C MET A 83 31.38 0.30 0.46
N PRO A 84 31.94 -0.44 -0.51
CA PRO A 84 31.35 -1.68 -0.99
C PRO A 84 31.16 -2.72 0.12
N VAL A 85 30.07 -3.48 0.07
CA VAL A 85 29.69 -4.49 1.09
C VAL A 85 30.77 -5.54 1.30
N ASP A 86 31.44 -5.99 0.24
CA ASP A 86 32.50 -6.99 0.30
C ASP A 86 33.76 -6.47 1.01
N ILE A 87 34.04 -5.17 0.91
CA ILE A 87 35.12 -4.52 1.66
C ILE A 87 34.69 -4.30 3.11
N ALA A 88 33.49 -3.76 3.34
CA ALA A 88 32.95 -3.56 4.68
C ALA A 88 32.93 -4.87 5.49
N ARG A 89 32.58 -5.99 4.86
CA ARG A 89 32.59 -7.33 5.47
C ARG A 89 33.98 -7.78 5.93
N LYS A 90 35.06 -7.32 5.29
CA LYS A 90 36.44 -7.63 5.70
C LYS A 90 36.89 -6.82 6.91
N LEU A 91 36.32 -5.62 7.09
CA LEU A 91 36.68 -4.71 8.19
C LEU A 91 35.83 -4.95 9.43
N MET A 92 34.53 -5.20 9.26
CA MET A 92 33.61 -5.41 10.37
C MET A 92 33.86 -6.76 11.07
N PRO A 93 33.63 -6.85 12.39
CA PRO A 93 33.67 -8.11 13.11
C PRO A 93 32.79 -9.19 12.46
N LYS A 94 33.21 -10.45 12.60
CA LYS A 94 32.40 -11.58 12.15
C LYS A 94 31.05 -11.57 12.87
N GLY A 95 29.96 -11.68 12.10
CA GLY A 95 28.59 -11.64 12.62
C GLY A 95 27.96 -10.25 12.65
N SER A 96 28.68 -9.19 12.29
CA SER A 96 28.08 -7.85 12.13
C SER A 96 27.06 -7.83 11.00
N ILE A 97 25.98 -7.09 11.19
CA ILE A 97 24.91 -6.88 10.20
C ILE A 97 25.36 -5.81 9.20
N ILE A 98 25.27 -6.08 7.90
CA ILE A 98 25.61 -5.12 6.83
C ILE A 98 24.41 -5.00 5.90
N GLY A 99 23.74 -3.85 5.97
CA GLY A 99 22.66 -3.48 5.06
C GLY A 99 23.14 -2.60 3.92
N ILE A 100 22.40 -2.64 2.81
CA ILE A 100 22.64 -1.73 1.68
C ILE A 100 21.34 -1.14 1.14
N SER A 101 21.37 0.13 0.75
CA SER A 101 20.26 0.81 0.06
C SER A 101 20.18 0.40 -1.41
N CYS A 102 19.04 -0.09 -1.90
CA CYS A 102 18.82 -0.49 -3.30
C CYS A 102 17.69 0.33 -3.94
N ASN A 103 18.00 1.08 -5.01
CA ASN A 103 17.04 1.91 -5.74
C ASN A 103 16.69 1.36 -7.12
N SER A 104 17.39 0.32 -7.57
CA SER A 104 17.21 -0.30 -8.89
C SER A 104 17.34 -1.82 -8.84
N LEU A 105 16.92 -2.49 -9.93
CA LEU A 105 17.11 -3.94 -10.09
C LEU A 105 18.58 -4.34 -10.05
N ASP A 106 19.47 -3.51 -10.59
CA ASP A 106 20.91 -3.78 -10.57
C ASP A 106 21.49 -3.66 -9.15
N ASP A 107 20.99 -2.73 -8.34
CA ASP A 107 21.37 -2.65 -6.93
C ASP A 107 20.99 -3.92 -6.17
N VAL A 108 19.77 -4.44 -6.41
CA VAL A 108 19.30 -5.69 -5.78
C VAL A 108 20.16 -6.88 -6.22
N ARG A 109 20.49 -6.99 -7.51
CA ARG A 109 21.38 -8.04 -8.02
C ARG A 109 22.77 -7.96 -7.39
N ARG A 110 23.34 -6.76 -7.26
CA ARG A 110 24.63 -6.54 -6.59
C ARG A 110 24.57 -6.91 -5.11
N ALA A 111 23.50 -6.54 -4.41
CA ALA A 111 23.31 -6.89 -3.00
C ALA A 111 23.27 -8.42 -2.77
N ARG A 112 22.62 -9.17 -3.69
CA ARG A 112 22.64 -10.64 -3.67
C ARG A 112 24.05 -11.20 -3.87
N GLN A 113 24.80 -10.66 -4.84
CA GLN A 113 26.16 -11.11 -5.13
C GLN A 113 27.13 -10.83 -3.97
N SER A 114 27.01 -9.66 -3.34
CA SER A 114 27.86 -9.25 -2.22
C SER A 114 27.45 -9.86 -0.88
N LYS A 115 26.33 -10.59 -0.82
CA LYS A 115 25.78 -11.20 0.40
C LYS A 115 25.56 -10.16 1.50
N ALA A 116 24.86 -9.09 1.16
CA ALA A 116 24.32 -8.17 2.16
C ALA A 116 23.34 -8.91 3.08
N ASP A 117 23.31 -8.55 4.36
CA ASP A 117 22.45 -9.21 5.35
C ASP A 117 21.00 -8.73 5.26
N TYR A 118 20.76 -7.53 4.73
CA TYR A 118 19.44 -7.00 4.39
C TYR A 118 19.54 -5.88 3.35
N VAL A 119 18.41 -5.54 2.72
CA VAL A 119 18.32 -4.40 1.80
C VAL A 119 17.29 -3.37 2.26
N GLY A 120 17.66 -2.10 2.17
CA GLY A 120 16.73 -0.98 2.24
C GLY A 120 16.31 -0.62 0.83
N LEU A 121 15.09 -0.97 0.42
CA LEU A 121 14.63 -0.63 -0.93
C LEU A 121 14.39 0.90 -0.99
N GLY A 122 14.57 1.58 -2.13
CA GLY A 122 14.59 3.07 -2.33
C GLY A 122 13.56 4.02 -1.65
N ALA A 123 13.01 5.04 -2.32
CA ALA A 123 11.97 5.93 -1.75
C ALA A 123 10.58 5.71 -2.38
N VAL A 124 9.53 5.39 -1.58
CA VAL A 124 8.23 4.98 -2.16
C VAL A 124 7.51 6.24 -2.61
N TRP A 125 7.51 7.21 -1.71
CA TRP A 125 7.07 8.56 -1.92
C TRP A 125 8.25 9.52 -1.77
N ASP A 126 8.02 10.77 -2.14
CA ASP A 126 8.94 11.84 -1.81
C ASP A 126 9.05 12.02 -0.29
N THR A 127 10.18 12.54 0.17
CA THR A 127 10.43 12.75 1.60
C THR A 127 11.24 14.02 1.83
N GLN A 128 10.81 14.81 2.81
CA GLN A 128 11.56 15.98 3.25
C GLN A 128 12.74 15.62 4.17
N THR A 129 12.84 14.36 4.60
CA THR A 129 13.83 13.90 5.59
C THR A 129 15.22 13.67 5.00
N LYS A 130 15.31 13.37 3.69
CA LYS A 130 16.59 13.24 2.99
C LYS A 130 16.45 13.74 1.56
N LYS A 131 17.48 14.42 1.05
CA LYS A 131 17.59 14.67 -0.39
C LYS A 131 17.68 13.32 -1.09
N LEU A 132 16.66 13.00 -1.88
CA LEU A 132 16.63 11.77 -2.65
C LEU A 132 17.72 11.82 -3.73
N THR A 133 18.56 10.79 -3.78
CA THR A 133 19.56 10.59 -4.84
C THR A 133 18.95 9.93 -6.07
N SER A 134 17.71 9.45 -5.97
CA SER A 134 16.96 8.82 -7.06
C SER A 134 15.47 9.13 -6.91
N PRO A 135 14.70 9.26 -8.00
CA PRO A 135 13.27 9.51 -7.94
C PRO A 135 12.52 8.46 -7.11
N PRO A 136 11.41 8.82 -6.44
CA PRO A 136 10.55 7.84 -5.80
C PRO A 136 10.09 6.77 -6.79
N ILE A 137 10.19 5.51 -6.40
CA ILE A 137 9.87 4.36 -7.26
C ILE A 137 8.38 3.94 -7.16
N GLY A 138 7.64 4.48 -6.20
CA GLY A 138 6.26 4.09 -5.93
C GLY A 138 6.09 2.67 -5.36
N VAL A 139 4.84 2.32 -5.08
CA VAL A 139 4.41 1.02 -4.56
C VAL A 139 4.64 -0.06 -5.62
N ARG A 140 4.25 0.22 -6.87
CA ARG A 140 4.42 -0.74 -7.98
C ARG A 140 5.90 -1.00 -8.29
N GLY A 141 6.75 0.04 -8.25
CA GLY A 141 8.20 -0.13 -8.44
C GLY A 141 8.86 -0.89 -7.29
N LEU A 142 8.36 -0.75 -6.06
CA LEU A 142 8.78 -1.58 -4.93
C LEU A 142 8.46 -3.07 -5.16
N GLY A 143 7.29 -3.39 -5.69
CA GLY A 143 6.93 -4.77 -6.07
C GLY A 143 7.92 -5.41 -7.05
N VAL A 144 8.40 -4.64 -8.03
CA VAL A 144 9.42 -5.09 -8.99
C VAL A 144 10.77 -5.40 -8.32
N LEU A 145 11.17 -4.61 -7.31
CA LEU A 145 12.39 -4.88 -6.55
C LEU A 145 12.25 -6.10 -5.64
N LEU A 146 11.07 -6.30 -5.03
CA LEU A 146 10.77 -7.50 -4.24
C LEU A 146 10.83 -8.77 -5.09
N GLU A 147 10.30 -8.73 -6.31
CA GLU A 147 10.36 -9.86 -7.24
C GLU A 147 11.81 -10.25 -7.59
N ALA A 148 12.73 -9.28 -7.66
CA ALA A 148 14.15 -9.55 -7.85
C ALA A 148 14.84 -10.20 -6.62
N LEU A 149 14.21 -10.13 -5.44
CA LEU A 149 14.64 -10.82 -4.22
C LEU A 149 14.00 -12.20 -4.07
N ASP A 150 13.04 -12.58 -4.91
CA ASP A 150 12.42 -13.91 -4.83
C ASP A 150 13.49 -15.02 -4.92
N GLY A 151 13.30 -16.04 -4.08
CA GLY A 151 14.25 -17.14 -3.90
C GLY A 151 15.57 -16.75 -3.21
N SER A 152 15.61 -15.63 -2.48
CA SER A 152 16.72 -15.28 -1.57
C SER A 152 16.22 -15.14 -0.13
N ASP A 153 17.09 -15.43 0.83
CA ASP A 153 16.82 -15.25 2.26
C ASP A 153 17.16 -13.83 2.76
N ILE A 154 17.38 -12.87 1.85
CA ILE A 154 17.79 -11.50 2.19
C ILE A 154 16.55 -10.70 2.57
N PRO A 155 16.42 -10.23 3.84
CA PRO A 155 15.29 -9.43 4.26
C PRO A 155 15.23 -8.07 3.57
N ALA A 156 14.02 -7.61 3.25
CA ALA A 156 13.76 -6.31 2.66
C ALA A 156 13.00 -5.39 3.62
N THR A 157 13.43 -4.13 3.77
CA THR A 157 12.79 -3.17 4.68
C THR A 157 12.40 -1.85 4.01
N ARG A 158 11.25 -1.26 4.41
CA ARG A 158 10.76 0.05 3.93
C ARG A 158 9.51 0.61 4.62
N LEU A 159 9.20 1.89 4.43
CA LEU A 159 7.87 2.49 4.66
C LEU A 159 6.71 1.60 4.14
N LEU A 160 5.68 1.49 4.99
CA LEU A 160 4.60 0.53 4.90
C LEU A 160 3.58 0.93 3.80
N HIS A 161 3.57 0.21 2.68
CA HIS A 161 2.43 0.15 1.77
C HIS A 161 2.40 -1.20 1.05
N GLY A 162 1.21 -1.67 0.69
CA GLY A 162 0.85 -3.04 0.31
C GLY A 162 1.54 -3.70 -0.90
N SER A 163 2.73 -3.25 -1.30
CA SER A 163 3.53 -3.86 -2.36
C SER A 163 3.92 -5.29 -1.97
N VAL A 164 3.58 -6.24 -2.83
CA VAL A 164 4.08 -7.61 -2.79
C VAL A 164 4.64 -7.97 -4.16
N SER A 165 5.57 -8.91 -4.22
CA SER A 165 6.00 -9.50 -5.49
C SER A 165 4.87 -10.35 -6.11
N SER A 166 5.06 -10.79 -7.34
CA SER A 166 4.17 -11.74 -8.02
C SER A 166 4.03 -13.08 -7.29
N THR A 167 5.02 -13.44 -6.45
CA THR A 167 5.02 -14.65 -5.60
C THR A 167 4.52 -14.38 -4.18
N SER A 168 3.97 -13.18 -3.92
CA SER A 168 3.51 -12.72 -2.59
C SER A 168 4.63 -12.47 -1.57
N HIS A 169 5.88 -12.34 -2.03
CA HIS A 169 6.98 -11.86 -1.18
C HIS A 169 6.69 -10.42 -0.76
N ALA A 170 6.72 -10.18 0.55
CA ALA A 170 6.43 -8.89 1.16
C ALA A 170 7.65 -8.35 1.92
N LEU A 171 7.58 -7.09 2.35
CA LEU A 171 8.60 -6.52 3.23
C LEU A 171 8.68 -7.25 4.58
N ASP A 172 9.90 -7.47 5.05
CA ASP A 172 10.20 -8.09 6.35
C ASP A 172 10.10 -7.10 7.51
N GLY A 173 10.23 -5.80 7.21
CA GLY A 173 10.17 -4.74 8.22
C GLY A 173 9.97 -3.35 7.63
N VAL A 174 9.75 -2.39 8.53
CA VAL A 174 9.47 -1.00 8.16
C VAL A 174 10.49 -0.04 8.74
N ALA A 175 11.04 0.80 7.86
CA ALA A 175 11.98 1.85 8.22
C ALA A 175 11.27 3.21 8.22
N VAL A 176 11.22 3.86 9.37
CA VAL A 176 10.63 5.18 9.59
C VAL A 176 11.64 6.11 10.27
N VAL A 177 11.52 7.41 9.96
CA VAL A 177 12.28 8.49 10.60
C VAL A 177 11.31 9.45 11.28
N SER A 178 10.70 10.36 10.51
CA SER A 178 9.92 11.49 11.02
C SER A 178 8.68 11.07 11.80
N ASP A 179 7.98 10.00 11.40
CA ASP A 179 6.76 9.55 12.08
C ASP A 179 6.98 9.15 13.55
N ILE A 180 8.22 8.81 13.93
CA ILE A 180 8.61 8.56 15.32
C ILE A 180 9.46 9.73 15.86
N VAL A 181 10.55 10.11 15.18
CA VAL A 181 11.50 11.11 15.68
C VAL A 181 10.86 12.47 15.89
N ALA A 182 10.05 12.93 14.93
CA ALA A 182 9.38 14.22 14.98
C ALA A 182 8.03 14.16 15.71
N SER A 183 7.64 12.99 16.21
CA SER A 183 6.39 12.84 16.96
C SER A 183 6.50 13.50 18.34
N PRO A 184 5.47 14.22 18.79
CA PRO A 184 5.40 14.65 20.18
C PRO A 184 5.29 13.46 21.14
N ASN A 185 4.85 12.28 20.69
CA ASN A 185 4.74 11.06 21.47
C ASN A 185 5.36 9.85 20.73
N PRO A 186 6.70 9.72 20.71
CA PRO A 186 7.40 8.64 20.01
C PRO A 186 6.94 7.22 20.40
N GLU A 187 6.63 6.99 21.68
CA GLU A 187 6.15 5.69 22.17
C GLU A 187 4.84 5.27 21.50
N THR A 188 3.84 6.16 21.51
CA THR A 188 2.54 5.91 20.89
C THR A 188 2.67 5.74 19.37
N ALA A 189 3.51 6.56 18.72
CA ALA A 189 3.75 6.45 17.29
C ALA A 189 4.38 5.10 16.92
N ALA A 190 5.41 4.67 17.65
CA ALA A 190 6.06 3.38 17.46
C ALA A 190 5.09 2.21 17.71
N ARG A 191 4.28 2.28 18.77
CA ARG A 191 3.27 1.26 19.09
C ARG A 191 2.22 1.13 17.99
N ARG A 192 1.70 2.25 17.51
CA ARG A 192 0.76 2.30 16.37
C ARG A 192 1.35 1.63 15.13
N LEU A 193 2.59 2.00 14.76
CA LEU A 193 3.26 1.42 13.58
C LEU A 193 3.48 -0.09 13.72
N LYS A 194 3.82 -0.56 14.93
CA LYS A 194 3.95 -1.99 15.23
C LYS A 194 2.62 -2.73 15.06
N SER A 195 1.51 -2.17 15.55
CA SER A 195 0.17 -2.73 15.35
C SER A 195 -0.17 -2.84 13.85
N ILE A 196 0.00 -1.73 13.11
CA ILE A 196 -0.27 -1.68 11.66
C ILE A 196 0.56 -2.74 10.92
N PHE A 197 1.86 -2.85 11.22
CA PHE A 197 2.73 -3.82 10.57
C PHE A 197 2.35 -5.27 10.86
N LYS A 198 2.01 -5.58 12.12
CA LYS A 198 1.53 -6.92 12.49
C LYS A 198 0.23 -7.27 11.76
N ALA A 199 -0.73 -6.34 11.73
CA ALA A 199 -2.00 -6.54 11.02
C ALA A 199 -1.76 -6.78 9.52
N CYS A 200 -0.92 -5.96 8.88
CA CYS A 200 -0.56 -6.14 7.47
C CYS A 200 0.11 -7.48 7.19
N LYS A 201 1.06 -7.91 8.03
CA LYS A 201 1.77 -9.20 7.88
C LYS A 201 0.82 -10.39 8.07
N ARG A 202 -0.11 -10.31 9.02
CA ARG A 202 -1.16 -11.32 9.22
C ARG A 202 -2.04 -11.45 7.97
N CYS A 203 -2.51 -10.34 7.40
CA CYS A 203 -3.31 -10.38 6.16
C CYS A 203 -2.55 -11.02 4.97
N ILE A 204 -1.23 -10.86 4.91
CA ILE A 204 -0.39 -11.50 3.87
C ILE A 204 -0.26 -13.00 4.15
N LEU A 205 -0.03 -13.40 5.39
CA LEU A 205 0.09 -14.82 5.76
C LEU A 205 -1.25 -15.56 5.63
N ASP A 206 -2.37 -14.97 6.05
CA ASP A 206 -3.72 -15.51 5.86
C ASP A 206 -4.08 -15.61 4.36
N SER A 207 -3.43 -14.81 3.50
CA SER A 207 -3.54 -14.95 2.05
C SER A 207 -2.93 -16.27 1.51
N SER A 208 -2.13 -16.98 2.30
CA SER A 208 -1.51 -18.27 1.91
C SER A 208 -2.24 -19.52 2.43
N ALA A 209 -3.18 -19.38 3.37
CA ALA A 209 -3.96 -20.51 3.90
C ALA A 209 -4.93 -21.07 2.84
N PRO A 210 -5.16 -22.40 2.80
CA PRO A 210 -6.14 -23.00 1.91
C PRO A 210 -7.53 -22.46 2.24
N THR A 211 -8.13 -21.72 1.30
CA THR A 211 -9.51 -21.26 1.41
C THR A 211 -10.44 -22.46 1.45
N SER A 212 -11.29 -22.55 2.48
CA SER A 212 -12.46 -23.42 2.45
C SER A 212 -13.21 -23.19 1.12
N VAL A 213 -13.63 -24.28 0.49
CA VAL A 213 -14.42 -24.19 -0.74
C VAL A 213 -15.77 -23.60 -0.35
N TRP A 214 -16.05 -22.37 -0.77
CA TRP A 214 -17.39 -21.81 -0.63
C TRP A 214 -18.36 -22.61 -1.50
N SER A 215 -19.47 -22.97 -0.91
CA SER A 215 -20.62 -23.46 -1.66
C SER A 215 -21.27 -22.30 -2.41
N ARG A 216 -21.92 -22.62 -3.53
CA ARG A 216 -22.76 -21.65 -4.24
C ARG A 216 -23.84 -21.05 -3.33
N GLY A 217 -24.35 -21.83 -2.36
CA GLY A 217 -25.34 -21.37 -1.39
C GLY A 217 -24.82 -20.23 -0.54
N GLU A 218 -23.65 -20.40 0.09
CA GLU A 218 -23.02 -19.37 0.94
C GLU A 218 -22.80 -18.04 0.18
N ILE A 219 -22.34 -18.11 -1.08
CA ILE A 219 -22.15 -16.90 -1.90
C ILE A 219 -23.50 -16.20 -2.13
N LEU A 220 -24.56 -16.95 -2.45
CA LEU A 220 -25.88 -16.38 -2.70
C LEU A 220 -26.50 -15.80 -1.43
N ASP A 221 -26.31 -16.44 -0.29
CA ASP A 221 -26.78 -15.95 1.02
C ASP A 221 -26.08 -14.63 1.40
N ASN A 222 -24.75 -14.56 1.20
CA ASN A 222 -23.97 -13.35 1.40
C ASN A 222 -24.40 -12.24 0.44
N VAL A 223 -24.57 -12.53 -0.85
CA VAL A 223 -25.07 -11.57 -1.85
C VAL A 223 -26.43 -11.01 -1.44
N THR A 224 -27.34 -11.87 -0.98
CA THR A 224 -28.68 -11.46 -0.56
C THR A 224 -28.62 -10.53 0.65
N THR A 225 -27.79 -10.87 1.64
CA THR A 225 -27.56 -10.05 2.84
C THR A 225 -26.98 -8.68 2.49
N ILE A 226 -26.00 -8.63 1.57
CA ILE A 226 -25.41 -7.36 1.10
C ILE A 226 -26.44 -6.53 0.32
N MET A 227 -27.24 -7.17 -0.55
CA MET A 227 -28.29 -6.49 -1.31
C MET A 227 -29.34 -5.85 -0.38
N ASP A 228 -29.77 -6.55 0.66
CA ASP A 228 -30.64 -5.99 1.69
C ASP A 228 -29.94 -4.87 2.47
N GLY A 229 -28.65 -5.05 2.77
CA GLY A 229 -27.80 -4.04 3.38
C GLY A 229 -27.76 -2.73 2.59
N VAL A 230 -27.62 -2.78 1.26
CA VAL A 230 -27.65 -1.58 0.40
C VAL A 230 -28.96 -0.83 0.59
N ARG A 231 -30.10 -1.53 0.55
CA ARG A 231 -31.44 -0.91 0.66
C ARG A 231 -31.74 -0.36 2.05
N ASN A 232 -31.30 -1.06 3.09
CA ASN A 232 -31.59 -0.70 4.48
C ASN A 232 -30.65 0.39 5.01
N LEU A 233 -29.37 0.36 4.63
CA LEU A 233 -28.37 1.31 5.09
C LEU A 233 -28.32 2.59 4.23
N ASN A 234 -28.82 2.53 2.98
CA ASN A 234 -28.78 3.63 2.01
C ASN A 234 -27.40 4.30 1.93
N PRO A 235 -26.32 3.56 1.61
CA PRO A 235 -24.97 4.09 1.72
C PRO A 235 -24.74 5.29 0.80
N LEU A 236 -24.00 6.29 1.30
CA LEU A 236 -23.58 7.45 0.51
C LEU A 236 -22.36 7.10 -0.34
N VAL A 237 -22.55 7.03 -1.66
CA VAL A 237 -21.52 6.70 -2.65
C VAL A 237 -20.99 7.98 -3.29
N HIS A 238 -19.75 8.32 -2.98
CA HIS A 238 -19.03 9.42 -3.64
C HIS A 238 -18.51 8.96 -5.00
N GLN A 239 -18.78 9.74 -6.04
CA GLN A 239 -18.47 9.38 -7.42
C GLN A 239 -17.66 10.50 -8.09
N MET A 240 -16.44 10.16 -8.48
CA MET A 240 -15.60 10.94 -9.39
C MET A 240 -15.62 10.23 -10.74
N THR A 241 -16.63 10.55 -11.54
CA THR A 241 -16.85 9.92 -12.85
C THR A 241 -16.79 10.92 -13.98
N ASN A 242 -16.89 10.40 -15.20
CA ASN A 242 -16.88 11.20 -16.41
C ASN A 242 -18.23 11.88 -16.66
N ASN A 243 -18.18 13.00 -17.40
CA ASN A 243 -19.36 13.80 -17.72
C ASN A 243 -20.37 13.10 -18.65
N VAL A 244 -19.99 12.00 -19.32
CA VAL A 244 -20.87 11.25 -20.23
C VAL A 244 -21.87 10.39 -19.46
N VAL A 245 -21.49 9.93 -18.26
CA VAL A 245 -22.26 8.92 -17.50
C VAL A 245 -22.70 9.40 -16.12
N SER A 246 -22.38 10.64 -15.72
CA SER A 246 -22.64 11.14 -14.36
C SER A 246 -24.11 11.03 -13.95
N THR A 247 -25.05 11.39 -14.83
CA THR A 247 -26.50 11.27 -14.58
C THR A 247 -26.93 9.80 -14.46
N GLN A 248 -26.47 8.94 -15.36
CA GLN A 248 -26.80 7.52 -15.36
C GLN A 248 -26.24 6.83 -14.11
N SER A 249 -25.01 7.16 -13.72
CA SER A 249 -24.35 6.69 -12.50
C SER A 249 -25.09 7.16 -11.23
N ALA A 250 -25.58 8.40 -11.18
CA ALA A 250 -26.43 8.86 -10.07
C ALA A 250 -27.75 8.07 -10.01
N ASN A 251 -28.45 7.94 -11.14
CA ASN A 251 -29.75 7.28 -11.20
C ASN A 251 -29.68 5.79 -10.88
N ILE A 252 -28.66 5.07 -11.37
CA ILE A 252 -28.51 3.65 -11.03
C ILE A 252 -28.19 3.45 -9.54
N THR A 253 -27.42 4.37 -8.94
CA THR A 253 -27.11 4.34 -7.50
C THR A 253 -28.39 4.47 -6.67
N LEU A 254 -29.26 5.42 -7.04
CA LEU A 254 -30.58 5.57 -6.42
C LEU A 254 -31.46 4.33 -6.65
N ALA A 255 -31.45 3.78 -7.87
CA ALA A 255 -32.27 2.63 -8.23
C ALA A 255 -31.93 1.36 -7.43
N VAL A 256 -30.67 1.16 -7.05
CA VAL A 256 -30.25 0.03 -6.20
C VAL A 256 -30.47 0.27 -4.70
N GLY A 257 -30.88 1.49 -4.31
CA GLY A 257 -31.19 1.85 -2.92
C GLY A 257 -30.08 2.59 -2.18
N ALA A 258 -29.05 3.08 -2.87
CA ALA A 258 -27.98 3.90 -2.31
C ALA A 258 -28.14 5.39 -2.64
N SER A 259 -27.31 6.25 -2.05
CA SER A 259 -27.36 7.70 -2.24
C SER A 259 -26.09 8.21 -2.96
N PRO A 260 -26.18 8.84 -4.15
CA PRO A 260 -25.01 9.35 -4.86
C PRO A 260 -24.60 10.76 -4.39
N ILE A 261 -23.31 11.04 -4.39
CA ILE A 261 -22.76 12.40 -4.33
C ILE A 261 -21.63 12.57 -5.37
N MET A 262 -21.68 13.67 -6.12
CA MET A 262 -20.75 13.96 -7.22
C MET A 262 -19.89 15.16 -6.84
N ALA A 263 -18.59 14.93 -6.67
CA ALA A 263 -17.67 15.93 -6.15
C ALA A 263 -16.25 15.61 -6.62
N THR A 264 -15.51 16.61 -7.09
CA THR A 264 -14.16 16.42 -7.64
C THR A 264 -13.14 17.43 -7.12
N ALA A 265 -13.56 18.41 -6.31
CA ALA A 265 -12.68 19.47 -5.85
C ALA A 265 -11.70 18.91 -4.79
N PRO A 266 -10.37 19.05 -4.95
CA PRO A 266 -9.40 18.55 -3.97
C PRO A 266 -9.60 19.08 -2.54
N GLU A 267 -10.28 20.21 -2.39
CA GLU A 267 -10.51 20.93 -1.14
C GLU A 267 -11.57 20.27 -0.25
N GLU A 268 -12.60 19.64 -0.84
CA GLU A 268 -13.73 19.03 -0.11
C GLU A 268 -13.50 17.54 0.24
N MET A 269 -12.43 16.93 -0.28
CA MET A 269 -12.17 15.48 -0.16
C MET A 269 -12.03 14.98 1.28
N SER A 270 -11.42 15.79 2.15
CA SER A 270 -11.29 15.47 3.57
C SER A 270 -12.66 15.39 4.25
N ASP A 271 -13.56 16.30 3.94
CA ASP A 271 -14.88 16.36 4.58
C ASP A 271 -15.83 15.31 4.01
N LEU A 272 -15.81 15.10 2.69
CA LEU A 272 -16.62 14.06 2.05
C LEU A 272 -16.21 12.65 2.48
N SER A 273 -14.93 12.40 2.75
CA SER A 273 -14.48 11.08 3.22
C SER A 273 -15.08 10.67 4.57
N LYS A 274 -15.46 11.64 5.41
CA LYS A 274 -16.08 11.40 6.73
C LYS A 274 -17.56 11.05 6.62
N LEU A 275 -18.21 11.45 5.52
CA LEU A 275 -19.64 11.27 5.28
C LEU A 275 -19.92 10.10 4.34
N SER A 276 -19.11 9.94 3.30
CA SER A 276 -19.29 8.89 2.29
C SER A 276 -18.91 7.51 2.85
N ASN A 277 -19.65 6.50 2.42
CA ASN A 277 -19.42 5.10 2.78
C ASN A 277 -18.60 4.35 1.74
N GLY A 278 -18.26 4.99 0.61
CA GLY A 278 -17.40 4.45 -0.43
C GLY A 278 -17.16 5.46 -1.56
N LEU A 279 -16.09 5.24 -2.32
CA LEU A 279 -15.68 6.11 -3.43
C LEU A 279 -15.53 5.33 -4.73
N LEU A 280 -16.14 5.82 -5.81
CA LEU A 280 -15.85 5.43 -7.19
C LEU A 280 -14.90 6.44 -7.82
N VAL A 281 -13.74 5.98 -8.28
CA VAL A 281 -12.81 6.74 -9.12
C VAL A 281 -12.86 6.18 -10.55
N ASN A 282 -13.40 6.96 -11.49
CA ASN A 282 -13.48 6.60 -12.91
C ASN A 282 -12.74 7.64 -13.76
N ILE A 283 -11.79 7.19 -14.58
CA ILE A 283 -10.90 8.07 -15.36
C ILE A 283 -11.41 8.37 -16.78
N GLY A 284 -12.68 8.10 -17.09
CA GLY A 284 -13.23 8.13 -18.46
C GLY A 284 -12.97 9.42 -19.22
N THR A 285 -13.13 10.58 -18.58
CA THR A 285 -12.82 11.92 -19.14
C THR A 285 -11.80 12.63 -18.26
N LEU A 286 -10.64 11.98 -18.11
CA LEU A 286 -9.56 12.50 -17.29
C LEU A 286 -9.07 13.86 -17.80
N VAL A 287 -9.08 14.84 -16.90
CA VAL A 287 -8.45 16.16 -17.11
C VAL A 287 -7.40 16.38 -16.03
N SER A 288 -6.28 17.04 -16.34
CA SER A 288 -5.15 17.17 -15.40
C SER A 288 -5.55 17.75 -14.04
N GLY A 289 -6.52 18.69 -14.00
CA GLY A 289 -7.04 19.25 -12.75
C GLY A 289 -7.82 18.26 -11.87
N SER A 290 -8.42 17.22 -12.46
CA SER A 290 -9.23 16.23 -11.73
C SER A 290 -8.39 15.17 -11.00
N VAL A 291 -7.15 14.93 -11.44
CA VAL A 291 -6.25 13.91 -10.86
C VAL A 291 -5.98 14.22 -9.38
N GLN A 292 -5.79 15.49 -9.02
CA GLN A 292 -5.56 15.89 -7.63
C GLN A 292 -6.74 15.58 -6.72
N GLY A 293 -7.97 15.72 -7.22
CA GLY A 293 -9.18 15.33 -6.51
C GLY A 293 -9.22 13.82 -6.27
N MET A 294 -8.90 13.03 -7.30
CA MET A 294 -8.84 11.56 -7.22
C MET A 294 -7.74 11.06 -6.26
N LEU A 295 -6.57 11.70 -6.25
CA LEU A 295 -5.47 11.38 -5.33
C LEU A 295 -5.89 11.63 -3.88
N ARG A 296 -6.43 12.81 -3.59
CA ARG A 296 -6.88 13.16 -2.23
C ARG A 296 -8.09 12.35 -1.79
N GLY A 297 -9.06 12.15 -2.68
CA GLY A 297 -10.27 11.38 -2.41
C GLY A 297 -9.92 9.96 -1.96
N GLY A 298 -9.13 9.23 -2.76
CA GLY A 298 -8.72 7.87 -2.41
C GLY A 298 -7.91 7.82 -1.10
N TYR A 299 -7.00 8.78 -0.88
CA TYR A 299 -6.25 8.88 0.38
C TYR A 299 -7.16 9.04 1.59
N PHE A 300 -8.07 10.02 1.58
CA PHE A 300 -8.93 10.29 2.72
C PHE A 300 -9.97 9.19 2.95
N VAL A 301 -10.49 8.56 1.90
CA VAL A 301 -11.43 7.44 2.01
C VAL A 301 -10.75 6.18 2.57
N ASN A 302 -9.52 5.88 2.16
CA ASN A 302 -8.69 4.86 2.80
C ASN A 302 -8.43 5.19 4.29
N ALA A 303 -8.11 6.44 4.61
CA ALA A 303 -7.91 6.87 6.00
C ALA A 303 -9.18 6.74 6.85
N ALA A 304 -10.36 6.94 6.25
CA ALA A 304 -11.67 6.72 6.86
C ALA A 304 -12.10 5.23 6.90
N LYS A 305 -11.25 4.31 6.39
CA LYS A 305 -11.51 2.87 6.31
C LYS A 305 -12.75 2.51 5.49
N ASN A 306 -12.95 3.24 4.39
CA ASN A 306 -14.05 3.02 3.44
C ASN A 306 -13.52 2.47 2.11
N PRO A 307 -14.34 1.68 1.39
CA PRO A 307 -13.95 1.07 0.13
C PRO A 307 -13.75 2.08 -1.00
N VAL A 308 -12.75 1.81 -1.84
CA VAL A 308 -12.46 2.57 -3.07
C VAL A 308 -12.54 1.64 -4.27
N VAL A 309 -13.36 1.98 -5.26
CA VAL A 309 -13.49 1.26 -6.53
C VAL A 309 -12.82 2.07 -7.63
N LEU A 310 -11.87 1.46 -8.33
CA LEU A 310 -11.21 2.05 -9.48
C LEU A 310 -11.77 1.47 -10.79
N ASP A 311 -12.21 2.36 -11.67
CA ASP A 311 -12.60 2.07 -13.05
C ASP A 311 -11.60 2.74 -14.01
N PRO A 312 -10.53 2.04 -14.42
CA PRO A 312 -9.42 2.58 -15.19
C PRO A 312 -9.76 2.68 -16.69
N VAL A 313 -10.88 3.33 -17.00
CA VAL A 313 -11.46 3.43 -18.35
C VAL A 313 -10.41 3.86 -19.37
N GLY A 314 -10.17 3.00 -20.36
CA GLY A 314 -9.23 3.26 -21.44
C GLY A 314 -7.79 3.44 -21.00
N VAL A 315 -7.35 2.87 -19.87
CA VAL A 315 -5.96 3.00 -19.37
C VAL A 315 -4.90 2.61 -20.39
N GLY A 316 -5.20 1.68 -21.30
CA GLY A 316 -4.32 1.28 -22.40
C GLY A 316 -4.31 2.23 -23.61
N ALA A 317 -5.18 3.25 -23.65
CA ALA A 317 -5.36 4.10 -24.83
C ALA A 317 -4.33 5.24 -24.93
N SER A 318 -3.69 5.65 -23.83
CA SER A 318 -2.64 6.67 -23.85
C SER A 318 -1.70 6.59 -22.65
N ASP A 319 -0.47 7.05 -22.84
CA ASP A 319 0.52 7.12 -21.76
C ASP A 319 0.07 8.02 -20.61
N PHE A 320 -0.68 9.09 -20.90
CA PHE A 320 -1.25 9.96 -19.88
C PHE A 320 -2.19 9.19 -18.94
N ARG A 321 -3.14 8.41 -19.49
CA ARG A 321 -4.06 7.61 -18.67
C ARG A 321 -3.30 6.56 -17.86
N LYS A 322 -2.33 5.88 -18.47
CA LYS A 322 -1.48 4.90 -17.80
C LYS A 322 -0.67 5.50 -16.65
N ALA A 323 -0.06 6.66 -16.87
CA ALA A 323 0.70 7.39 -15.86
C ALA A 323 -0.19 7.83 -14.70
N SER A 324 -1.37 8.38 -14.97
CA SER A 324 -2.30 8.81 -13.91
C SER A 324 -2.83 7.64 -13.09
N VAL A 325 -3.18 6.50 -13.69
CA VAL A 325 -3.59 5.31 -12.91
C VAL A 325 -2.45 4.79 -12.05
N ASN A 326 -1.21 4.80 -12.55
CA ASN A 326 -0.05 4.44 -11.74
C ASN A 326 0.15 5.40 -10.56
N GLU A 327 -0.05 6.70 -10.77
CA GLU A 327 0.01 7.70 -9.69
C GLU A 327 -1.06 7.43 -8.62
N LEU A 328 -2.30 7.16 -9.03
CA LEU A 328 -3.40 6.82 -8.12
C LEU A 328 -3.11 5.57 -7.30
N LEU A 329 -2.70 4.47 -7.95
CA LEU A 329 -2.37 3.20 -7.28
C LEU A 329 -1.11 3.28 -6.41
N ASN A 330 -0.26 4.30 -6.60
CA ASN A 330 0.86 4.58 -5.70
C ASN A 330 0.45 5.44 -4.49
N ALA A 331 -0.68 6.14 -4.56
CA ALA A 331 -1.14 7.06 -3.52
C ALA A 331 -2.12 6.39 -2.55
N TRP A 332 -2.95 5.46 -3.03
CA TRP A 332 -3.97 4.78 -2.23
C TRP A 332 -4.25 3.38 -2.78
N GLN A 333 -4.93 2.57 -1.96
CA GLN A 333 -5.20 1.16 -2.22
C GLN A 333 -6.66 0.96 -2.67
N PRO A 334 -6.91 0.39 -3.86
CA PRO A 334 -8.26 0.02 -4.27
C PRO A 334 -8.77 -1.17 -3.45
N THR A 335 -10.07 -1.17 -3.18
CA THR A 335 -10.83 -2.35 -2.73
C THR A 335 -11.22 -3.22 -3.92
N VAL A 336 -11.65 -2.58 -5.02
CA VAL A 336 -12.00 -3.24 -6.27
C VAL A 336 -11.40 -2.50 -7.46
N ILE A 337 -10.85 -3.24 -8.42
CA ILE A 337 -10.52 -2.73 -9.76
C ILE A 337 -11.45 -3.41 -10.76
N LYS A 338 -12.25 -2.62 -11.49
CA LYS A 338 -13.18 -3.14 -12.50
C LYS A 338 -12.77 -2.66 -13.88
N GLY A 339 -12.63 -3.56 -14.85
CA GLY A 339 -12.34 -3.19 -16.23
C GLY A 339 -12.72 -4.28 -17.24
N ASN A 340 -12.60 -3.96 -18.52
CA ASN A 340 -12.64 -4.98 -19.57
C ASN A 340 -11.26 -5.65 -19.75
N ALA A 341 -11.20 -6.69 -20.59
CA ALA A 341 -9.97 -7.45 -20.82
C ALA A 341 -8.77 -6.59 -21.25
N GLY A 342 -8.99 -5.61 -22.13
CA GLY A 342 -7.93 -4.71 -22.62
C GLY A 342 -7.41 -3.78 -21.53
N GLU A 343 -8.30 -3.20 -20.73
CA GLU A 343 -7.95 -2.31 -19.61
C GLU A 343 -7.16 -3.06 -18.52
N LEU A 344 -7.63 -4.25 -18.13
CA LEU A 344 -6.96 -5.04 -17.09
C LEU A 344 -5.62 -5.61 -17.58
N ALA A 345 -5.50 -6.00 -18.86
CA ALA A 345 -4.22 -6.43 -19.44
C ALA A 345 -3.21 -5.27 -19.45
N ALA A 346 -3.64 -4.09 -19.91
CA ALA A 346 -2.80 -2.89 -19.89
C ALA A 346 -2.33 -2.52 -18.48
N LEU A 347 -3.20 -2.70 -17.47
CA LEU A 347 -2.85 -2.45 -16.07
C LEU A 347 -1.91 -3.50 -15.48
N ALA A 348 -2.10 -4.78 -15.83
CA ALA A 348 -1.23 -5.88 -15.42
C ALA A 348 0.20 -5.74 -15.96
N GLY A 349 0.37 -5.05 -17.10
CA GLY A 349 1.64 -4.93 -17.82
C GLY A 349 1.91 -6.11 -18.75
N SER A 350 0.92 -6.98 -18.94
CA SER A 350 0.92 -8.06 -19.91
C SER A 350 0.63 -7.44 -21.29
N GLY A 351 1.44 -7.70 -22.31
CA GLY A 351 1.09 -7.35 -23.69
C GLY A 351 -0.27 -7.96 -24.09
N GLU A 352 -0.85 -7.53 -25.21
CA GLU A 352 -2.22 -7.85 -25.67
C GLU A 352 -2.62 -9.35 -25.76
N ALA A 353 -1.72 -10.29 -25.46
CA ALA A 353 -1.91 -11.71 -25.71
C ALA A 353 -1.86 -12.54 -24.42
N THR A 354 -2.94 -12.50 -23.63
CA THR A 354 -3.70 -13.66 -23.11
C THR A 354 -4.68 -13.18 -22.04
N SER A 355 -5.97 -13.13 -22.35
CA SER A 355 -7.05 -12.74 -21.42
C SER A 355 -7.27 -13.72 -20.26
N LYS A 356 -6.70 -14.93 -20.33
CA LYS A 356 -6.87 -15.98 -19.31
C LYS A 356 -5.98 -15.71 -18.10
N GLY A 357 -6.60 -15.46 -16.94
CA GLY A 357 -5.91 -15.34 -15.65
C GLY A 357 -5.38 -13.96 -15.30
N VAL A 358 -5.63 -12.94 -16.14
CA VAL A 358 -5.25 -11.54 -15.89
C VAL A 358 -5.92 -11.02 -14.63
N ASP A 359 -7.19 -11.38 -14.42
CA ASP A 359 -7.98 -11.10 -13.22
C ASP A 359 -7.30 -11.60 -11.94
N ARG A 360 -6.87 -12.87 -11.94
CA ARG A 360 -6.19 -13.49 -10.80
C ARG A 360 -4.82 -12.86 -10.53
N GLN A 361 -4.03 -12.67 -11.57
CA GLN A 361 -2.68 -12.11 -11.45
C GLN A 361 -2.74 -10.67 -10.92
N LEU A 362 -3.63 -9.85 -11.49
CA LEU A 362 -3.81 -8.46 -11.09
C LEU A 362 -4.36 -8.35 -9.67
N ALA A 363 -5.33 -9.18 -9.29
CA ALA A 363 -5.89 -9.20 -7.94
C ALA A 363 -4.83 -9.55 -6.87
N ARG A 364 -3.91 -10.49 -7.17
CA ARG A 364 -2.76 -10.78 -6.30
C ARG A 364 -1.82 -9.60 -6.19
N LYS A 365 -1.41 -9.07 -7.34
CA LYS A 365 -0.43 -7.98 -7.45
C LYS A 365 -0.89 -6.72 -6.74
N GLU A 366 -2.13 -6.31 -7.02
CA GLU A 366 -2.72 -5.08 -6.49
C GLU A 366 -3.52 -5.34 -5.20
N ARG A 367 -3.51 -6.57 -4.65
CA ARG A 367 -4.17 -6.96 -3.38
C ARG A 367 -5.60 -6.45 -3.21
N CYS A 368 -6.41 -6.62 -4.25
CA CYS A 368 -7.79 -6.16 -4.30
C CYS A 368 -8.68 -7.18 -5.03
N ILE A 369 -9.99 -6.96 -5.00
CA ILE A 369 -10.90 -7.69 -5.89
C ILE A 369 -10.74 -7.14 -7.31
N VAL A 370 -10.67 -8.01 -8.29
CA VAL A 370 -10.68 -7.64 -9.71
C VAL A 370 -11.93 -8.17 -10.37
N VAL A 371 -12.64 -7.27 -11.06
CA VAL A 371 -13.83 -7.57 -11.85
C VAL A 371 -13.48 -7.39 -13.33
N LEU A 372 -13.36 -8.50 -14.04
CA LEU A 372 -13.19 -8.55 -15.49
C LEU A 372 -14.56 -8.68 -16.15
N THR A 373 -14.96 -7.62 -16.86
CA THR A 373 -16.25 -7.57 -17.56
C THR A 373 -16.17 -8.10 -18.99
N GLY A 374 -17.23 -8.77 -19.46
CA GLY A 374 -17.32 -9.33 -20.81
C GLY A 374 -18.67 -10.00 -21.11
N GLU A 375 -18.69 -10.94 -22.06
CA GLU A 375 -19.85 -11.85 -22.23
C GLU A 375 -20.02 -12.78 -21.02
N THR A 376 -18.90 -13.11 -20.39
CA THR A 376 -18.84 -13.78 -19.10
C THR A 376 -17.95 -12.93 -18.22
N ASP A 377 -18.47 -12.54 -17.06
CA ASP A 377 -17.72 -11.76 -16.10
C ASP A 377 -16.92 -12.69 -15.17
N TYR A 378 -15.73 -12.23 -14.77
CA TYR A 378 -14.87 -12.95 -13.83
C TYR A 378 -14.57 -12.06 -12.63
N VAL A 379 -14.83 -12.55 -11.43
CA VAL A 379 -14.54 -11.83 -10.17
C VAL A 379 -13.51 -12.62 -9.39
N SER A 380 -12.40 -11.98 -9.05
CA SER A 380 -11.24 -12.64 -8.44
C SER A 380 -10.69 -11.85 -7.27
N ASP A 381 -10.39 -12.54 -6.17
CA ASP A 381 -9.62 -12.01 -5.03
C ASP A 381 -8.12 -12.37 -5.12
N GLY A 382 -7.70 -12.93 -6.25
CA GLY A 382 -6.34 -13.40 -6.50
C GLY A 382 -6.12 -14.85 -6.07
N LYS A 383 -6.94 -15.42 -5.19
CA LYS A 383 -6.88 -16.86 -4.88
C LYS A 383 -7.89 -17.64 -5.70
N ARG A 384 -9.10 -17.09 -5.76
CA ARG A 384 -10.31 -17.68 -6.32
C ARG A 384 -10.77 -16.86 -7.49
N VAL A 385 -11.53 -17.48 -8.37
CA VAL A 385 -12.16 -16.84 -9.53
C VAL A 385 -13.57 -17.37 -9.63
N LEU A 386 -14.54 -16.47 -9.57
CA LEU A 386 -15.95 -16.75 -9.79
C LEU A 386 -16.33 -16.32 -11.19
N MET A 387 -17.13 -17.14 -11.86
CA MET A 387 -17.56 -16.91 -13.24
C MET A 387 -19.06 -16.62 -13.25
N LEU A 388 -19.43 -15.47 -13.80
CA LEU A 388 -20.82 -15.00 -13.87
C LEU A 388 -21.27 -14.99 -15.33
N LYS A 389 -22.39 -15.66 -15.61
CA LYS A 389 -23.00 -15.77 -16.95
C LYS A 389 -24.35 -15.06 -17.01
N ASN A 390 -24.48 -13.98 -16.24
CA ASN A 390 -25.65 -13.11 -16.25
C ASN A 390 -25.51 -12.03 -17.33
N GLY A 391 -26.46 -11.10 -17.40
CA GLY A 391 -26.40 -9.93 -18.28
C GLY A 391 -27.14 -10.13 -19.60
N HIS A 392 -26.98 -9.16 -20.51
CA HIS A 392 -27.65 -9.15 -21.81
C HIS A 392 -26.81 -8.40 -22.86
N PRO A 393 -26.74 -8.85 -24.14
CA PRO A 393 -25.95 -8.18 -25.18
C PRO A 393 -26.26 -6.70 -25.41
N LEU A 394 -27.48 -6.26 -25.06
CA LEU A 394 -27.87 -4.85 -25.14
C LEU A 394 -27.08 -3.93 -24.21
N LEU A 395 -26.48 -4.45 -23.13
CA LEU A 395 -25.63 -3.65 -22.24
C LEU A 395 -24.41 -3.08 -22.99
N GLY A 396 -23.87 -3.80 -23.98
CA GLY A 396 -22.81 -3.31 -24.85
C GLY A 396 -23.26 -2.24 -25.86
N LYS A 397 -24.56 -1.93 -25.92
CA LYS A 397 -25.16 -0.88 -26.76
C LYS A 397 -25.58 0.35 -25.97
N ILE A 398 -25.40 0.34 -24.66
CA ILE A 398 -25.69 1.47 -23.77
C ILE A 398 -24.36 2.09 -23.34
N THR A 399 -24.13 3.33 -23.75
CA THR A 399 -22.96 4.09 -23.29
C THR A 399 -22.94 4.14 -21.77
N GLY A 400 -21.78 3.81 -21.18
CA GLY A 400 -21.60 3.89 -19.75
C GLY A 400 -22.15 2.72 -18.95
N SER A 401 -22.63 1.63 -19.58
CA SER A 401 -23.08 0.43 -18.86
C SER A 401 -22.01 -0.11 -17.90
N GLY A 402 -20.76 -0.22 -18.37
CA GLY A 402 -19.64 -0.60 -17.53
C GLY A 402 -19.31 0.42 -16.42
N CYS A 403 -19.53 1.72 -16.65
CA CYS A 403 -19.29 2.75 -15.64
C CYS A 403 -20.38 2.77 -14.57
N MET A 404 -21.65 2.54 -14.96
CA MET A 404 -22.77 2.35 -14.04
C MET A 404 -22.54 1.16 -13.12
N LEU A 405 -22.01 0.04 -13.64
CA LEU A 405 -21.62 -1.11 -12.82
C LEU A 405 -20.59 -0.71 -11.75
N GLY A 406 -19.67 0.21 -12.06
CA GLY A 406 -18.75 0.77 -11.07
C GLY A 406 -19.49 1.41 -9.89
N SER A 407 -20.54 2.19 -10.14
CA SER A 407 -21.36 2.81 -9.09
C SER A 407 -22.09 1.77 -8.24
N VAL A 408 -22.63 0.71 -8.86
CA VAL A 408 -23.32 -0.39 -8.16
C VAL A 408 -22.35 -1.18 -7.28
N ILE A 409 -21.17 -1.55 -7.82
CA ILE A 409 -20.12 -2.22 -7.04
C ILE A 409 -19.73 -1.39 -5.81
N THR A 410 -19.54 -0.08 -5.97
CA THR A 410 -19.21 0.78 -4.82
C THR A 410 -20.30 0.78 -3.76
N ALA A 411 -21.58 0.81 -4.16
CA ALA A 411 -22.71 0.73 -3.23
C ALA A 411 -22.72 -0.60 -2.45
N TYR A 412 -22.51 -1.72 -3.14
CA TYR A 412 -22.45 -3.05 -2.53
C TYR A 412 -21.24 -3.19 -1.60
N CYS A 413 -20.07 -2.70 -2.00
CA CYS A 413 -18.89 -2.69 -1.13
C CYS A 413 -19.10 -1.81 0.10
N ALA A 414 -19.75 -0.65 -0.04
CA ALA A 414 -20.07 0.23 1.08
C ALA A 414 -21.00 -0.45 2.09
N ALA A 415 -22.04 -1.14 1.61
CA ALA A 415 -22.93 -1.93 2.46
C ALA A 415 -22.20 -3.10 3.14
N ALA A 416 -21.42 -3.89 2.38
CA ALA A 416 -20.63 -4.99 2.94
C ALA A 416 -19.65 -4.51 4.01
N ASN A 417 -19.02 -3.35 3.83
CA ASN A 417 -18.12 -2.76 4.81
C ASN A 417 -18.83 -2.31 6.10
N ALA A 418 -20.08 -1.88 5.98
CA ALA A 418 -20.89 -1.40 7.11
C ALA A 418 -21.60 -2.53 7.88
N LEU A 419 -21.80 -3.69 7.25
CA LEU A 419 -22.37 -4.88 7.88
C LEU A 419 -21.36 -5.63 8.77
N GLU A 420 -20.06 -5.39 8.58
CA GLU A 420 -19.01 -5.98 9.42
C GLU A 420 -19.10 -5.46 10.86
N SER A 421 -18.90 -6.32 11.86
CA SER A 421 -18.86 -5.88 13.25
C SER A 421 -17.67 -4.95 13.51
N ASP A 422 -17.91 -3.92 14.33
CA ASP A 422 -16.84 -3.07 14.88
C ASP A 422 -16.06 -3.90 15.92
N ASP A 423 -15.25 -4.85 15.46
CA ASP A 423 -14.27 -5.53 16.31
C ASP A 423 -13.07 -4.58 16.52
N ASP A 424 -12.52 -4.53 17.74
CA ASP A 424 -11.43 -3.62 18.11
C ASP A 424 -10.12 -3.78 17.26
N GLU A 425 -10.01 -4.82 16.43
CA GLU A 425 -8.85 -5.11 15.55
C GLU A 425 -8.97 -4.51 14.12
N HIS A 426 -9.32 -3.23 13.99
CA HIS A 426 -9.24 -2.52 12.68
C HIS A 426 -7.95 -1.72 12.47
N GLU A 427 -7.00 -1.76 13.41
CA GLU A 427 -5.75 -1.00 13.29
C GLU A 427 -4.86 -1.58 12.18
N GLY A 428 -4.58 -0.79 11.13
CA GLY A 428 -3.82 -1.24 9.95
C GLY A 428 -4.63 -1.83 8.80
N LYS A 429 -5.97 -1.88 8.91
CA LYS A 429 -6.86 -2.19 7.78
C LYS A 429 -7.29 -0.90 7.05
N LEU A 430 -7.48 -0.99 5.74
CA LEU A 430 -7.99 0.12 4.90
C LEU A 430 -9.51 0.07 4.70
N THR A 431 -10.15 -0.95 5.28
CA THR A 431 -11.59 -1.15 5.36
C THR A 431 -11.93 -1.80 6.70
N ARG A 432 -13.20 -1.85 7.11
CA ARG A 432 -13.63 -2.51 8.36
C ARG A 432 -13.56 -4.03 8.25
N GLY A 433 -13.96 -4.62 7.11
CA GLY A 433 -13.68 -6.04 6.85
C GLY A 433 -14.72 -6.85 6.07
N GLY A 434 -15.58 -6.25 5.24
CA GLY A 434 -16.66 -6.99 4.57
C GLY A 434 -16.26 -7.96 3.45
N ASP A 435 -17.20 -8.85 3.09
CA ASP A 435 -17.08 -9.77 1.95
C ASP A 435 -17.20 -9.04 0.60
N PHE A 436 -16.13 -8.35 0.20
CA PHE A 436 -16.06 -7.59 -1.05
C PHE A 436 -16.13 -8.48 -2.30
N LEU A 437 -15.80 -9.76 -2.20
CA LEU A 437 -15.92 -10.71 -3.31
C LEU A 437 -17.41 -10.97 -3.59
N SER A 438 -18.21 -11.27 -2.57
CA SER A 438 -19.66 -11.39 -2.72
C SER A 438 -20.32 -10.07 -3.07
N ALA A 439 -19.83 -8.94 -2.53
CA ALA A 439 -20.31 -7.61 -2.92
C ALA A 439 -20.16 -7.35 -4.43
N ALA A 440 -18.99 -7.67 -5.00
CA ALA A 440 -18.73 -7.50 -6.42
C ALA A 440 -19.47 -8.52 -7.31
N VAL A 441 -19.85 -9.69 -6.77
CA VAL A 441 -20.67 -10.70 -7.47
C VAL A 441 -22.15 -10.33 -7.48
N GLY A 442 -22.64 -9.71 -6.40
CA GLY A 442 -24.03 -9.31 -6.24
C GLY A 442 -24.40 -8.05 -7.03
N ALA A 443 -23.43 -7.16 -7.22
CA ALA A 443 -23.53 -5.97 -8.06
C ALA A 443 -23.63 -6.32 -9.55
#